data_AF-A0A383B4P9-F1
#
_entry.id   AF-A0A383B4P9-F1
#
_cell.length_a   1.000
_cell.length_b   1.000
_cell.length_c   1.000
_cell.angle_alpha   90.00
_cell.angle_beta   90.00
_cell.angle_gamma   90.00
#
_symmetry.space_group_name_H-M   'P 1'
#
loop_
_entity.id
_entity.type
_entity.pdbx_description
1 polymer ?
#
loop_
_entity_poly.entity_id
_entity_poly.type
_entity_poly.pdbx_seq_one_letter_code
_entity_poly.pdbx_strand_id
1 'polypeptide(L)'
;MTLSRTTDDVLRTLGRPGAAYFAALACLLAILALGIFGFAYQVRVGLGVAGYQPPILWAVYITNFVFWIGITHSGTLISAVLFLFRARWRTGVARASEAMTVFAIMTGALFPIIHLGRSWLFYWLLPFPNERHLWVNFRSPIIWDLFAILT
;
A
#
# COMPACT_ATOMS: atom_id res chain seq x y z
N MET A 1 35.72 -2.98 6.26
CA MET A 1 34.75 -3.29 7.34
C MET A 1 34.75 -4.81 7.50
N THR A 2 34.96 -5.35 8.71
CA THR A 2 34.88 -6.81 8.92
C THR A 2 33.43 -7.25 8.98
N LEU A 3 33.13 -8.48 8.56
CA LEU A 3 31.76 -9.03 8.59
C LEU A 3 31.16 -8.98 10.00
N SER A 4 31.97 -9.24 11.03
CA SER A 4 31.55 -9.16 12.44
C SER A 4 31.04 -7.76 12.82
N ARG A 5 31.79 -6.70 12.47
CA ARG A 5 31.40 -5.32 12.77
C ARG A 5 30.09 -4.92 12.10
N THR A 6 29.89 -5.30 10.83
CA THR A 6 28.64 -5.03 10.13
C THR A 6 27.45 -5.73 10.80
N THR A 7 27.63 -6.99 11.23
CA THR A 7 26.60 -7.73 11.96
C THR A 7 26.27 -7.05 13.29
N ASP A 8 27.29 -6.70 14.07
CA ASP A 8 27.11 -6.04 15.38
C ASP A 8 26.38 -4.70 15.24
N ASP A 9 26.73 -3.90 14.23
CA ASP A 9 26.10 -2.61 13.97
C ASP A 9 24.62 -2.75 13.56
N VAL A 10 24.29 -3.77 12.76
CA VAL A 10 22.88 -4.07 12.42
C VAL A 10 22.12 -4.57 13.65
N LEU A 11 22.71 -5.48 14.45
CA LEU A 11 22.07 -6.02 15.65
C LEU A 11 21.79 -4.94 16.71
N ARG A 12 22.63 -3.91 16.80
CA ARG A 12 22.38 -2.75 17.68
C ARG A 12 21.06 -2.05 17.37
N THR A 13 20.60 -2.04 16.11
CA THR A 13 19.31 -1.44 15.74
C THR A 13 18.11 -2.23 16.27
N LEU A 14 18.30 -3.50 16.64
CA LEU A 14 17.29 -4.38 17.25
C LEU A 14 17.31 -4.33 18.79
N GLY A 15 18.07 -3.39 19.37
CA GLY A 15 18.11 -3.17 20.81
C GLY A 15 16.76 -2.72 21.39
N ARG A 16 16.70 -2.59 22.72
CA ARG A 16 15.48 -2.17 23.41
C ARG A 16 15.03 -0.77 22.92
N PRO A 17 13.79 -0.63 22.40
CA PRO A 17 13.30 0.65 21.93
C PRO A 17 13.17 1.65 23.09
N GLY A 18 13.60 2.89 22.86
CA GLY A 18 13.45 3.97 23.83
C GLY A 18 12.03 4.56 23.86
N ALA A 19 11.76 5.43 24.83
CA ALA A 19 10.45 6.08 24.97
C ALA A 19 10.00 6.86 23.72
N ALA A 20 10.94 7.46 22.98
CA ALA A 20 10.65 8.18 21.74
C ALA A 20 10.05 7.28 20.64
N TYR A 21 10.50 6.02 20.55
CA TYR A 21 9.94 5.04 19.62
C TYR A 21 8.47 4.75 19.95
N PHE A 22 8.16 4.52 21.22
CA PHE A 22 6.79 4.26 21.66
C PHE A 22 5.89 5.48 21.50
N ALA A 23 6.41 6.70 21.73
CA ALA A 23 5.67 7.93 21.47
C ALA A 23 5.34 8.10 19.98
N ALA A 24 6.31 7.85 19.09
CA ALA A 24 6.08 7.87 17.65
C ALA A 24 5.09 6.80 17.21
N LEU A 25 5.21 5.58 17.73
CA LEU A 25 4.27 4.48 17.44
C LEU A 25 2.85 4.82 17.90
N ALA A 26 2.68 5.35 19.11
CA ALA A 26 1.38 5.76 19.64
C ALA A 26 0.75 6.86 18.77
N CYS A 27 1.54 7.84 18.34
CA CYS A 27 1.10 8.89 17.43
C CYS A 27 0.62 8.32 16.08
N LEU A 28 1.40 7.43 15.46
CA LEU A 28 1.03 6.78 14.20
C LEU A 28 -0.23 5.92 14.34
N LEU A 29 -0.38 5.19 15.45
CA LEU A 29 -1.58 4.40 15.75
C LEU A 29 -2.81 5.28 15.96
N ALA A 30 -2.65 6.46 16.58
CA ALA A 30 -3.75 7.42 16.73
C ALA A 30 -4.20 7.97 15.36
N ILE A 31 -3.27 8.30 14.47
CA ILE A 31 -3.58 8.73 13.10
C ILE A 31 -4.28 7.61 12.33
N LEU A 32 -3.81 6.36 12.46
CA LEU A 32 -4.46 5.19 11.85
C LEU A 32 -5.89 4.99 12.37
N ALA A 33 -6.10 5.14 13.69
CA ALA A 33 -7.42 5.04 14.29
C ALA A 33 -8.39 6.10 13.78
N LEU A 34 -7.92 7.34 13.58
CA LEU A 34 -8.71 8.40 12.92
C LEU A 34 -9.06 8.04 11.48
N GLY A 35 -8.13 7.44 10.73
CA GLY A 35 -8.38 6.93 9.38
C GLY A 35 -9.44 5.83 9.34
N ILE A 36 -9.36 4.85 10.24
CA ILE A 36 -10.36 3.77 10.39
C ILE A 36 -11.73 4.35 10.75
N PHE A 37 -11.78 5.30 11.69
CA PHE A 37 -13.01 5.99 12.05
C PHE A 37 -13.62 6.74 10.85
N GLY A 38 -12.80 7.48 10.10
CA GLY A 38 -13.23 8.18 8.89
C GLY A 38 -13.79 7.23 7.83
N PHE A 39 -13.15 6.08 7.62
CA PHE A 39 -13.66 5.05 6.71
C PHE A 39 -14.99 4.46 7.20
N ALA A 40 -15.11 4.12 8.49
CA ALA A 40 -16.36 3.61 9.05
C ALA A 40 -17.51 4.61 8.93
N TYR A 41 -17.23 5.91 9.13
CA TYR A 41 -18.19 6.99 8.92
C TYR A 41 -18.61 7.08 7.44
N GLN A 42 -17.66 7.05 6.51
CA GLN A 42 -17.93 7.03 5.07
C GLN A 42 -18.77 5.84 4.64
N VAL A 43 -18.51 4.63 5.13
CA VAL A 43 -19.27 3.42 4.77
C VAL A 43 -20.75 3.56 5.17
N ARG A 44 -21.05 4.31 6.24
CA ARG A 44 -22.43 4.55 6.71
C ARG A 44 -23.12 5.70 5.99
N VAL A 45 -22.42 6.81 5.76
CA VAL A 45 -23.02 8.05 5.22
C VAL A 45 -22.93 8.12 3.69
N GLY A 46 -21.97 7.42 3.09
CA GLY A 46 -21.70 7.40 1.66
C GLY A 46 -20.48 8.24 1.25
N LEU A 47 -20.05 8.09 0.00
CA LEU A 47 -18.83 8.71 -0.54
C LEU A 47 -18.85 10.25 -0.57
N GLY A 48 -20.02 10.88 -0.49
CA GLY A 48 -20.13 12.35 -0.50
C GLY A 48 -19.32 13.04 0.60
N VAL A 49 -19.11 12.37 1.74
CA VAL A 49 -18.30 12.91 2.86
C VAL A 49 -16.83 13.11 2.50
N ALA A 50 -16.32 12.37 1.52
CA ALA A 50 -14.97 12.52 1.00
C ALA A 50 -14.87 13.55 -0.14
N GLY A 51 -15.93 14.34 -0.36
CA GLY A 51 -15.95 15.42 -1.34
C GLY A 51 -16.29 14.99 -2.77
N TYR A 52 -16.79 13.76 -2.95
CA TYR A 52 -17.25 13.26 -4.25
C TYR A 52 -18.49 14.03 -4.71
N GLN A 53 -18.38 14.73 -5.82
CA GLN A 53 -19.47 15.50 -6.42
C GLN A 53 -19.33 15.44 -7.94
N PRO A 54 -20.41 15.15 -8.70
CA PRO A 54 -20.36 15.26 -10.15
C PRO A 54 -19.91 16.67 -10.56
N PRO A 55 -18.97 16.81 -11.51
CA PRO A 55 -18.42 15.77 -12.39
C PRO A 55 -17.17 15.03 -11.86
N ILE A 56 -16.61 15.45 -10.72
CA ILE A 56 -15.35 14.91 -10.17
C ILE A 56 -15.67 13.74 -9.23
N LEU A 57 -15.77 12.56 -9.81
CA LEU A 57 -16.03 11.31 -9.07
C LEU A 57 -14.76 10.53 -8.71
N TRP A 58 -13.58 11.08 -9.04
CA TRP A 58 -12.27 10.44 -8.87
C TRP A 58 -11.30 11.49 -8.30
N ALA A 59 -11.48 11.79 -7.00
CA ALA A 59 -10.72 12.81 -6.29
C ALA A 59 -9.63 12.18 -5.41
N VAL A 60 -9.65 12.47 -4.11
CA VAL A 60 -8.61 12.16 -3.13
C VAL A 60 -8.19 10.68 -3.13
N TYR A 61 -9.11 9.71 -3.23
CA TYR A 61 -8.71 8.30 -3.10
C TYR A 61 -7.91 7.78 -4.29
N ILE A 62 -8.27 8.12 -5.52
CA ILE A 62 -7.52 7.66 -6.69
C ILE A 62 -6.19 8.40 -6.80
N THR A 63 -6.15 9.69 -6.47
CA THR A 63 -4.88 10.43 -6.41
C THR A 63 -3.91 9.79 -5.40
N ASN A 64 -4.39 9.44 -4.20
CA ASN A 64 -3.56 8.75 -3.22
C ASN A 64 -3.18 7.33 -3.66
N PHE A 65 -4.10 6.58 -4.26
CA PHE A 65 -3.81 5.26 -4.84
C PHE A 65 -2.62 5.33 -5.81
N VAL A 66 -2.69 6.19 -6.82
CA VAL A 66 -1.63 6.36 -7.82
C VAL A 66 -0.34 6.86 -7.18
N PHE A 67 -0.42 7.75 -6.19
CA PHE A 67 0.74 8.22 -5.44
C PHE A 67 1.48 7.08 -4.71
N TRP A 68 0.76 6.24 -3.96
CA TRP A 68 1.36 5.12 -3.23
C TRP A 68 1.89 4.02 -4.16
N ILE A 69 1.20 3.75 -5.27
CA ILE A 69 1.72 2.87 -6.32
C ILE A 69 2.97 3.48 -6.97
N GLY A 70 3.04 4.80 -7.14
CA GLY A 70 4.26 5.48 -7.61
C GLY A 70 5.46 5.27 -6.68
N ILE A 71 5.27 5.39 -5.36
CA ILE A 71 6.32 5.11 -4.35
C ILE A 71 6.81 3.66 -4.47
N THR A 72 5.90 2.72 -4.69
CA THR A 72 6.21 1.29 -4.84
C THR A 72 7.22 1.03 -5.95
N HIS A 73 7.07 1.69 -7.10
CA HIS A 73 7.95 1.51 -8.28
C HIS A 73 9.40 1.93 -8.00
N SER A 74 9.62 2.89 -7.10
CA SER A 74 10.97 3.31 -6.74
C SER A 74 11.74 2.17 -6.08
N GLY A 75 11.11 1.42 -5.17
CA GLY A 75 11.81 0.34 -4.48
C GLY A 75 12.03 -0.89 -5.37
N THR A 76 11.09 -1.23 -6.27
CA THR A 76 11.28 -2.34 -7.24
C THR A 76 12.38 -2.02 -8.26
N LEU A 77 12.54 -0.75 -8.65
CA LEU A 77 13.66 -0.31 -9.48
C LEU A 77 15.00 -0.53 -8.77
N ILE A 78 15.08 -0.19 -7.48
CA ILE A 78 16.32 -0.38 -6.69
C ILE A 78 16.66 -1.86 -6.49
N SER A 79 15.68 -2.73 -6.28
CA SER A 79 15.93 -4.16 -6.03
C SER A 79 16.14 -4.97 -7.31
N ALA A 80 15.34 -4.77 -8.35
CA ALA A 80 15.39 -5.56 -9.59
C ALA A 80 16.26 -4.92 -10.68
N VAL A 81 16.00 -3.65 -11.03
CA VAL A 81 16.67 -3.01 -12.18
C VAL A 81 18.16 -2.77 -11.89
N LEU A 82 18.51 -2.24 -10.72
CA LEU A 82 19.92 -2.07 -10.34
C LEU A 82 20.66 -3.40 -10.19
N PHE A 83 19.94 -4.49 -9.88
CA PHE A 83 20.52 -5.83 -9.89
C PHE A 83 20.89 -6.27 -11.30
N LEU A 84 20.01 -6.05 -12.30
CA LEU A 84 20.29 -6.35 -13.71
C LEU A 84 21.52 -5.58 -14.23
N PHE A 85 21.65 -4.30 -13.88
CA PHE A 85 22.83 -3.48 -14.22
C PHE A 85 24.07 -3.80 -13.39
N ARG A 86 24.01 -4.79 -12.47
CA ARG A 86 25.12 -5.16 -11.57
C ARG A 86 25.67 -3.98 -10.76
N ALA A 87 24.82 -3.02 -10.41
CA ALA A 87 25.21 -1.85 -9.64
C ALA A 87 25.47 -2.25 -8.16
N ARG A 88 26.75 -2.36 -7.79
CA ARG A 88 27.18 -2.88 -6.48
C ARG A 88 26.76 -2.04 -5.27
N TRP A 89 26.49 -0.75 -5.46
CA TRP A 89 26.11 0.17 -4.38
C TRP A 89 24.69 -0.11 -3.83
N ARG A 90 23.82 -0.78 -4.60
CA ARG A 90 22.43 -1.06 -4.20
C ARG A 90 22.34 -1.82 -2.87
N THR A 91 23.33 -2.65 -2.54
CA THR A 91 23.31 -3.55 -1.38
C THR A 91 23.12 -2.80 -0.06
N GLY A 92 23.56 -1.53 0.02
CA GLY A 92 23.38 -0.70 1.22
C GLY A 92 21.93 -0.27 1.46
N VAL A 93 21.11 -0.16 0.41
CA VAL A 93 19.74 0.37 0.49
C VAL A 93 18.65 -0.65 0.13
N ALA A 94 19.01 -1.74 -0.55
CA ALA A 94 18.06 -2.69 -1.13
C ALA A 94 17.01 -3.22 -0.14
N ARG A 95 17.42 -3.61 1.08
CA ARG A 95 16.49 -4.13 2.10
C ARG A 95 15.50 -3.07 2.60
N ALA A 96 15.95 -1.82 2.76
CA ALA A 96 15.08 -0.73 3.16
C ALA A 96 14.10 -0.35 2.05
N SER A 97 14.57 -0.36 0.79
CA SER A 97 13.73 -0.12 -0.39
C SER A 97 12.67 -1.21 -0.58
N GLU A 98 13.01 -2.49 -0.38
CA GLU A 98 12.04 -3.59 -0.41
C GLU A 98 10.97 -3.45 0.68
N ALA A 99 11.38 -3.16 1.92
CA ALA A 99 10.43 -2.92 3.01
C ALA A 99 9.50 -1.74 2.71
N MET A 100 10.04 -0.63 2.18
CA MET A 100 9.28 0.53 1.74
C MET A 100 8.24 0.14 0.67
N THR A 101 8.64 -0.62 -0.35
CA THR A 101 7.74 -1.12 -1.40
C THR A 101 6.59 -1.93 -0.82
N VAL A 102 6.85 -2.85 0.10
CA VAL A 102 5.81 -3.68 0.72
C VAL A 102 4.79 -2.80 1.47
N PHE A 103 5.24 -1.87 2.31
CA PHE A 103 4.33 -0.97 3.02
C PHE A 103 3.57 -0.02 2.09
N ALA A 104 4.21 0.46 1.02
CA ALA A 104 3.58 1.30 0.02
C ALA A 104 2.49 0.56 -0.75
N ILE A 105 2.72 -0.70 -1.16
CA ILE A 105 1.68 -1.54 -1.81
C ILE A 105 0.55 -1.81 -0.84
N MET A 106 0.85 -2.23 0.39
CA MET A 106 -0.18 -2.50 1.40
C MET A 106 -1.08 -1.28 1.63
N THR A 107 -0.50 -0.09 1.65
CA THR A 107 -1.25 1.17 1.80
C THR A 107 -2.01 1.54 0.52
N GLY A 108 -1.38 1.41 -0.64
CA GLY A 108 -1.98 1.67 -1.95
C GLY A 108 -3.19 0.77 -2.22
N ALA A 109 -3.09 -0.52 -1.92
CA ALA A 109 -4.12 -1.52 -2.13
C ALA A 109 -5.41 -1.27 -1.32
N LEU A 110 -5.35 -0.48 -0.25
CA LEU A 110 -6.53 -0.10 0.53
C LEU A 110 -7.42 0.88 -0.23
N PHE A 111 -6.86 1.78 -1.03
CA PHE A 111 -7.62 2.85 -1.68
C PHE A 111 -8.66 2.36 -2.70
N PRO A 112 -8.39 1.35 -3.55
CA PRO A 112 -9.41 0.74 -4.40
C PRO A 112 -10.60 0.18 -3.60
N ILE A 113 -10.38 -0.32 -2.38
CA ILE A 113 -11.46 -0.85 -1.53
C ILE A 113 -12.24 0.30 -0.88
N ILE A 114 -11.52 1.29 -0.33
CA ILE A 114 -12.10 2.44 0.37
C ILE A 114 -12.92 3.33 -0.58
N HIS A 115 -12.50 3.43 -1.84
CA HIS A 115 -13.17 4.23 -2.86
C HIS A 115 -14.49 3.63 -3.36
N LEU A 116 -14.77 2.34 -3.09
CA LEU A 116 -16.03 1.72 -3.50
C LEU A 116 -17.20 2.23 -2.66
N GLY A 117 -18.29 2.62 -3.32
CA GLY A 117 -19.54 2.97 -2.62
C GLY A 117 -20.15 1.81 -1.84
N ARG A 118 -19.85 0.57 -2.24
CA ARG A 118 -20.21 -0.67 -1.54
C ARG A 118 -18.98 -1.54 -1.37
N SER A 119 -18.09 -1.15 -0.46
CA SER A 119 -16.81 -1.84 -0.21
C SER A 119 -16.96 -3.31 0.15
N TRP A 120 -18.05 -3.71 0.81
CA TRP A 120 -18.34 -5.11 1.15
C TRP A 120 -18.59 -6.01 -0.07
N LEU A 121 -18.85 -5.45 -1.26
CA LEU A 121 -19.01 -6.21 -2.50
C LEU A 121 -17.68 -6.34 -3.28
N PHE A 122 -16.55 -5.92 -2.72
CA PHE A 122 -15.24 -5.97 -3.38
C PHE A 122 -14.88 -7.36 -3.93
N TYR A 123 -15.30 -8.43 -3.25
CA TYR A 123 -15.04 -9.81 -3.68
C TYR A 123 -15.55 -10.13 -5.08
N TRP A 124 -16.55 -9.41 -5.61
CA TRP A 124 -17.03 -9.57 -6.99
C TRP A 124 -16.01 -9.16 -8.06
N LEU A 125 -14.92 -8.49 -7.70
CA LEU A 125 -13.84 -8.18 -8.61
C LEU A 125 -12.88 -9.38 -8.82
N LEU A 126 -12.97 -10.41 -7.97
CA LEU A 126 -12.16 -11.61 -8.11
C LEU A 126 -12.84 -12.60 -9.07
N PRO A 127 -12.08 -13.26 -9.97
CA PRO A 127 -12.62 -14.27 -10.87
C PRO A 127 -12.78 -15.61 -10.12
N PHE A 128 -13.95 -15.88 -9.56
CA PHE A 128 -14.25 -17.18 -8.95
C PHE A 128 -15.60 -17.73 -9.43
N PRO A 129 -15.74 -19.06 -9.55
CA PRO A 129 -17.00 -19.67 -9.92
C PRO A 129 -18.06 -19.41 -8.84
N ASN A 130 -19.24 -18.97 -9.26
CA ASN A 130 -20.38 -18.73 -8.37
C ASN A 130 -21.63 -19.40 -8.92
N GLU A 131 -22.62 -19.62 -8.04
CA GLU A 131 -23.93 -20.23 -8.36
C GLU A 131 -24.69 -19.51 -9.50
N ARG A 132 -24.34 -18.25 -9.79
CA ARG A 132 -24.98 -17.43 -10.82
C ARG A 132 -24.26 -17.46 -12.15
N HIS A 133 -23.14 -18.19 -12.26
CA HIS A 133 -22.27 -18.24 -13.44
C HIS A 133 -21.85 -16.84 -13.96
N LEU A 134 -21.75 -15.86 -13.06
CA LEU A 134 -21.34 -14.50 -13.41
C LEU A 134 -19.81 -14.37 -13.38
N TRP A 135 -19.27 -13.59 -14.30
CA TRP A 135 -17.83 -13.34 -14.42
C TRP A 135 -17.53 -11.85 -14.47
N VAL A 136 -16.29 -11.50 -14.14
CA VAL A 136 -15.76 -10.13 -14.27
C VAL A 136 -15.55 -9.76 -15.74
N ASN A 137 -15.62 -8.47 -16.04
CA ASN A 137 -15.25 -7.96 -17.36
C ASN A 137 -13.73 -7.80 -17.47
N PHE A 138 -13.08 -8.77 -18.11
CA PHE A 138 -11.62 -8.77 -18.34
C PHE A 138 -11.11 -7.67 -19.29
N ARG A 139 -11.99 -6.83 -19.86
CA ARG A 139 -11.57 -5.66 -20.66
C ARG A 139 -11.44 -4.38 -19.83
N SER A 140 -11.83 -4.41 -18.55
CA SER A 140 -11.80 -3.22 -17.70
C SER A 140 -10.39 -2.99 -17.13
N PRO A 141 -9.79 -1.80 -17.30
CA PRO A 141 -8.50 -1.46 -16.70
C PRO A 141 -8.49 -1.58 -15.17
N ILE A 142 -9.62 -1.34 -14.50
CA ILE A 142 -9.74 -1.48 -13.04
C ILE A 142 -9.56 -2.95 -12.61
N ILE A 143 -10.00 -3.89 -13.44
CA ILE A 143 -9.79 -5.32 -13.20
C ILE A 143 -8.31 -5.67 -13.42
N TRP A 144 -7.65 -5.04 -14.41
CA TRP A 144 -6.21 -5.22 -14.61
C TRP A 144 -5.38 -4.68 -13.44
N ASP A 145 -5.76 -3.53 -12.89
CA ASP A 145 -5.12 -2.95 -11.70
C ASP A 145 -5.21 -3.91 -10.51
N LEU A 146 -6.36 -4.57 -10.30
CA LEU A 146 -6.51 -5.58 -9.25
C LEU A 146 -5.49 -6.71 -9.41
N PHE A 147 -5.36 -7.27 -10.61
CA PHE A 147 -4.39 -8.34 -10.85
C PHE A 147 -2.95 -7.85 -10.71
N ALA A 148 -2.64 -6.66 -11.24
CA ALA A 148 -1.30 -6.09 -11.18
C ALA A 148 -0.82 -5.82 -9.75
N ILE A 149 -1.73 -5.52 -8.82
CA ILE A 149 -1.39 -5.33 -7.40
C ILE A 149 -1.23 -6.68 -6.67
N LEU A 150 -1.99 -7.71 -7.09
CA LEU A 150 -1.97 -9.03 -6.45
C LEU A 150 -0.78 -9.90 -6.87
N THR A 151 -0.08 -9.54 -7.96
CA THR A 151 1.08 -10.27 -8.50
C THR A 151 2.39 -9.54 -8.20
#